data_AF-A0A7H9CLM7-F1
#
_entry.id   AF-A0A7H9CLM7-F1
#
_cell.length_a   1.000
_cell.length_b   1.000
_cell.length_c   1.000
_cell.angle_alpha   90.00
_cell.angle_beta   90.00
_cell.angle_gamma   90.00
#
_symmetry.space_group_name_H-M   'P 1'
#
loop_
_entity.id
_entity.type
_entity.pdbx_description
1 polymer ?
#
loop_
_entity_poly.entity_id
_entity_poly.type
_entity_poly.pdbx_seq_one_letter_code
_entity_poly.pdbx_strand_id
1 'polypeptide(L)'
;MALNFMLDDLNAQMRKAQEAQLAKEQAQEEQKQAQIRARQTQNENTSFNASNKQNSNNAPDNKAKSDELQQNNTPAKKIDFTTNTLEQIRENNDIKQALENLDKQELLNSEKEKLNKQYLKELEELEKKYNLSSNIQNLNNVLDSKTKSDELIQEEVDFIQKVDSPAKKIDFTAHTLEQTRKNPNIKEALEILDKQELLSDEKEKLNEQHKQNLENLDKKYNKNADTKEKPEQSEQNTLKDEATQNTLDEKYLQELEALNNIHKARLEKIENERLEHEMKFQKAIDNLSNADSAADILTNLKNLDKALSLIVNSAFDERNERALQREEKLNVAFKNGEVKEVITSFVKELHNKEKETKKGYQIMQKSKEFYVDLSKANEIQEKSPANKDNFNKIQTLYSDLHKKGNEELLKYFKNNYPKTYKQAQETLNLEKDKTQEKSSSQGLTR
;
A
#
# COMPACT_ATOMS: atom_id res chain seq x y z
N MET A 1 2.79 9.93 -37.63
CA MET A 1 4.03 10.54 -37.06
C MET A 1 3.75 11.75 -36.17
N ALA A 2 2.91 12.72 -36.56
CA ALA A 2 2.63 13.91 -35.74
C ALA A 2 1.97 13.61 -34.37
N LEU A 3 1.13 12.57 -34.27
CA LEU A 3 0.48 12.20 -33.01
C LEU A 3 1.44 11.62 -31.97
N ASN A 4 2.45 10.84 -32.39
CA ASN A 4 3.43 10.25 -31.48
C ASN A 4 4.34 11.32 -30.86
N PHE A 5 4.72 12.34 -31.64
CA PHE A 5 5.48 13.48 -31.13
C PHE A 5 4.72 14.30 -30.08
N MET A 6 3.39 14.47 -30.23
CA MET A 6 2.58 15.17 -29.23
C MET A 6 2.39 14.33 -27.95
N LEU A 7 2.31 13.01 -28.07
CA LEU A 7 2.23 12.11 -26.92
C LEU A 7 3.53 12.09 -26.11
N ASP A 8 4.68 12.09 -26.80
CA ASP A 8 5.99 12.10 -26.18
C ASP A 8 6.28 13.43 -25.46
N ASP A 9 5.88 14.56 -26.05
CA ASP A 9 5.99 15.88 -25.41
C ASP A 9 5.08 16.00 -24.17
N LEU A 10 3.85 15.48 -24.25
CA LEU A 10 2.94 15.44 -23.10
C LEU A 10 3.50 14.55 -21.97
N ASN A 11 4.07 13.39 -22.30
CA ASN A 11 4.70 12.50 -21.33
C ASN A 11 5.95 13.13 -20.69
N ALA A 12 6.75 13.87 -21.47
CA ALA A 12 7.91 14.60 -20.95
C ALA A 12 7.50 15.74 -20.01
N GLN A 13 6.44 16.48 -20.34
CA GLN A 13 5.89 17.53 -19.48
C GLN A 13 5.32 16.97 -18.17
N MET A 14 4.64 15.83 -18.21
CA MET A 14 4.15 15.15 -17.01
C MET A 14 5.28 14.67 -16.09
N ARG A 15 6.36 14.09 -16.66
CA ARG A 15 7.53 13.69 -15.86
C ARG A 15 8.20 14.88 -15.19
N LYS A 16 8.38 15.98 -15.92
CA LYS A 16 8.99 17.22 -15.40
C LYS A 16 8.13 17.83 -14.28
N ALA A 17 6.80 17.74 -14.38
CA ALA A 17 5.89 18.17 -13.33
C ALA A 17 5.99 17.28 -12.07
N GLN A 18 6.09 15.96 -12.25
CA GLN A 18 6.27 15.01 -11.14
C GLN A 18 7.62 15.21 -10.42
N GLU A 19 8.71 15.40 -11.17
CA GLU A 19 10.04 15.68 -10.60
C GLU A 19 10.07 17.00 -9.83
N ALA A 20 9.42 18.05 -10.35
CA ALA A 20 9.31 19.33 -9.65
C ALA A 20 8.47 19.25 -8.37
N GLN A 21 7.47 18.36 -8.33
CA GLN A 21 6.65 18.13 -7.15
C GLN A 21 7.42 17.35 -6.08
N LEU A 22 8.15 16.30 -6.47
CA LEU A 22 9.01 15.52 -5.58
C LEU A 22 10.12 16.38 -4.96
N ALA A 23 10.73 17.27 -5.75
CA ALA A 23 11.77 18.19 -5.26
C ALA A 23 11.22 19.20 -4.23
N LYS A 24 9.97 19.68 -4.41
CA LYS A 24 9.32 20.56 -3.43
C LYS A 24 9.00 19.83 -2.13
N GLU A 25 8.58 18.58 -2.21
CA GLU A 25 8.27 17.75 -1.04
C GLU A 25 9.53 17.42 -0.24
N GLN A 26 10.63 17.08 -0.93
CA GLN A 26 11.95 16.88 -0.31
C GLN A 26 12.46 18.14 0.39
N ALA A 27 12.33 19.32 -0.25
CA ALA A 27 12.73 20.58 0.37
C ALA A 27 11.90 20.92 1.62
N GLN A 28 10.60 20.59 1.63
CA GLN A 28 9.74 20.77 2.81
C GLN A 28 10.10 19.80 3.93
N GLU A 29 10.42 18.55 3.60
CA GLU A 29 10.87 17.53 4.56
C GLU A 29 12.21 17.93 5.21
N GLU A 30 13.17 18.41 4.41
CA GLU A 30 14.44 18.94 4.91
C GLU A 30 14.27 20.15 5.81
N GLN A 31 13.37 21.08 5.45
CA GLN A 31 13.07 22.24 6.28
C GLN A 31 12.43 21.83 7.62
N LYS A 32 11.55 20.82 7.61
CA LYS A 32 10.92 20.26 8.81
C LYS A 32 11.95 19.57 9.69
N GLN A 33 12.86 18.78 9.12
CA GLN A 33 13.96 18.15 9.86
C GLN A 33 14.93 19.18 10.44
N ALA A 34 15.25 20.25 9.70
CA ALA A 34 16.09 21.34 10.19
C ALA A 34 15.45 22.06 11.39
N GLN A 35 14.12 22.28 11.37
CA GLN A 35 13.39 22.84 12.51
C GLN A 35 13.36 21.90 13.72
N ILE A 36 13.26 20.58 13.51
CA ILE A 36 13.33 19.59 14.59
C ILE A 36 14.71 19.61 15.25
N ARG A 37 15.79 19.60 14.45
CA ARG A 37 17.16 19.69 14.98
C ARG A 37 17.40 20.99 15.75
N ALA A 38 16.91 22.12 15.24
CA ALA A 38 17.02 23.41 15.92
C ALA A 38 16.32 23.42 17.29
N ARG A 39 15.14 22.77 17.40
CA ARG A 39 14.41 22.62 18.68
C ARG A 39 15.12 21.68 19.65
N GLN A 40 15.72 20.60 19.16
CA GLN A 40 16.52 19.69 19.99
C GLN A 40 17.74 20.42 20.59
N THR A 41 18.46 21.21 19.78
CA THR A 41 19.59 22.02 20.28
C THR A 41 19.19 23.12 21.27
N GLN A 42 17.95 23.62 21.20
CA GLN A 42 17.44 24.59 22.20
C GLN A 42 17.06 23.92 23.53
N ASN A 43 16.56 22.68 23.49
CA ASN A 43 16.22 21.90 24.69
C ASN A 43 17.46 21.35 25.43
N GLU A 44 18.53 21.04 24.71
CA GLU A 44 19.80 20.63 25.34
C GLU A 44 20.47 21.79 26.10
N ASN A 45 20.35 23.03 25.60
CA ASN A 45 20.88 24.22 26.27
C ASN A 45 20.06 24.67 27.51
N THR A 46 18.78 24.33 27.59
CA THR A 46 17.95 24.59 28.78
C THR A 46 18.06 23.48 29.83
N SER A 47 18.33 22.24 29.42
CA SER A 47 18.60 21.11 30.34
C SER A 47 19.95 21.23 31.06
N PHE A 48 20.98 21.81 30.43
CA PHE A 48 22.31 21.92 31.04
C PHE A 48 22.38 22.96 32.19
N ASN A 49 21.48 23.94 32.21
CA ASN A 49 21.42 24.97 33.27
C ASN A 49 20.55 24.58 34.47
N ALA A 50 19.69 23.57 34.36
CA ALA A 50 18.83 23.10 35.45
C ALA A 50 19.49 22.02 36.32
N SER A 51 20.44 21.26 35.78
CA SER A 51 21.08 20.13 36.49
C SER A 51 22.22 20.51 37.45
N ASN A 52 22.52 21.79 37.67
CA ASN A 52 23.61 22.22 38.56
C ASN A 52 23.17 22.92 39.86
N LYS A 53 21.91 22.73 40.30
CA LYS A 53 21.41 23.35 41.55
C LYS A 53 20.66 22.44 42.53
N GLN A 54 20.66 21.12 42.33
CA GLN A 54 20.07 20.18 43.29
C GLN A 54 20.96 18.95 43.49
N ASN A 55 22.08 19.11 44.21
CA ASN A 55 22.63 18.00 45.00
C ASN A 55 23.61 18.50 46.07
N SER A 56 23.12 18.75 47.28
CA SER A 56 23.93 18.81 48.52
C SER A 56 22.99 19.04 49.69
N ASN A 57 22.46 17.96 50.27
CA ASN A 57 22.08 17.88 51.68
C ASN A 57 21.88 16.41 52.03
N ASN A 58 22.97 15.73 52.42
CA ASN A 58 22.91 14.50 53.20
C ASN A 58 23.75 14.73 54.46
N ALA A 59 23.09 14.70 55.61
CA ALA A 59 23.72 14.59 56.92
C ALA A 59 24.34 13.20 57.09
N PRO A 60 25.47 13.06 57.82
CA PRO A 60 25.93 11.76 58.28
C PRO A 60 25.52 11.53 59.74
N ASP A 61 24.76 10.45 59.94
CA ASP A 61 24.53 9.78 61.21
C ASP A 61 25.63 8.71 61.36
N ASN A 62 26.33 8.65 62.50
CA ASN A 62 27.20 7.50 62.79
C ASN A 62 27.24 7.19 64.29
N LYS A 63 26.73 6.01 64.64
CA LYS A 63 26.88 5.35 65.94
C LYS A 63 28.26 4.69 66.03
N ALA A 64 28.89 4.68 67.20
CA ALA A 64 28.94 3.49 68.08
C ALA A 64 30.00 3.59 69.22
N LYS A 65 29.67 2.89 70.32
CA LYS A 65 30.49 2.35 71.43
C LYS A 65 30.99 3.33 72.50
N SER A 66 31.15 2.98 73.79
CA SER A 66 30.57 2.05 74.79
C SER A 66 31.43 2.26 76.07
N ASP A 67 30.99 1.73 77.22
CA ASP A 67 31.75 1.61 78.51
C ASP A 67 31.59 2.85 79.42
N GLU A 68 31.37 2.81 80.74
CA GLU A 68 31.08 1.79 81.75
C GLU A 68 30.71 2.51 83.09
N LEU A 69 29.93 1.85 83.95
CA LEU A 69 29.92 1.90 85.44
C LEU A 69 29.37 3.12 86.26
N GLN A 70 28.18 2.89 86.83
CA GLN A 70 27.84 2.84 88.28
C GLN A 70 28.11 4.02 89.24
N GLN A 71 27.04 4.56 89.88
CA GLN A 71 26.66 4.40 91.31
C GLN A 71 25.82 5.57 91.91
N ASN A 72 24.59 5.24 92.30
CA ASN A 72 23.79 5.57 93.51
C ASN A 72 23.96 6.88 94.35
N ASN A 73 22.77 7.40 94.71
CA ASN A 73 22.34 8.03 95.98
C ASN A 73 22.45 9.55 96.22
N THR A 74 21.29 10.20 96.33
CA THR A 74 20.95 11.48 97.01
C THR A 74 20.98 11.32 98.55
N PRO A 75 20.88 12.37 99.44
CA PRO A 75 20.44 13.76 99.21
C PRO A 75 21.08 14.94 100.03
N ALA A 76 20.74 16.17 99.60
CA ALA A 76 20.59 17.44 100.36
C ALA A 76 21.80 18.30 100.79
N LYS A 77 21.96 19.49 100.19
CA LYS A 77 21.72 20.80 100.86
C LYS A 77 21.80 21.99 99.87
N LYS A 78 20.88 22.92 100.09
CA LYS A 78 20.46 24.06 99.25
C LYS A 78 21.15 25.37 99.68
N ILE A 79 21.47 26.19 98.68
CA ILE A 79 21.19 27.65 98.55
C ILE A 79 21.88 28.62 99.51
N ASP A 80 22.76 29.48 98.95
CA ASP A 80 22.68 30.95 99.05
C ASP A 80 23.60 31.59 97.98
N PHE A 81 23.12 31.63 96.73
CA PHE A 81 23.81 32.24 95.57
C PHE A 81 22.90 33.25 94.82
N THR A 82 21.86 33.75 95.48
CA THR A 82 20.74 34.45 94.82
C THR A 82 20.82 35.97 94.85
N THR A 83 21.74 36.59 95.59
CA THR A 83 21.87 38.05 95.61
C THR A 83 22.93 38.61 94.66
N ASN A 84 23.85 37.79 94.14
CA ASN A 84 24.88 38.25 93.19
C ASN A 84 24.45 38.17 91.71
N THR A 85 23.27 37.63 91.42
CA THR A 85 22.82 37.35 90.05
C THR A 85 22.01 38.48 89.43
N LEU A 86 21.32 39.31 90.22
CA LEU A 86 20.44 40.35 89.66
C LEU A 86 21.18 41.61 89.21
N GLU A 87 22.32 41.96 89.82
CA GLU A 87 23.14 43.09 89.39
C GLU A 87 23.97 42.77 88.13
N GLN A 88 24.35 41.50 87.92
CA GLN A 88 24.97 41.03 86.68
C GLN A 88 23.99 40.91 85.49
N ILE A 89 22.68 40.92 85.74
CA ILE A 89 21.67 40.85 84.66
C ILE A 89 21.39 42.23 84.04
N ARG A 90 21.64 43.35 84.76
CA ARG A 90 21.43 44.71 84.23
C ARG A 90 22.55 45.23 83.31
N GLU A 91 23.74 44.65 83.36
CA GLU A 91 24.89 45.02 82.51
C GLU A 91 25.21 44.00 81.42
N ASN A 92 24.34 43.03 81.16
CA ASN A 92 24.51 42.13 80.02
C ASN A 92 24.01 42.81 78.74
N ASN A 93 24.92 43.52 78.07
CA ASN A 93 24.76 44.06 76.71
C ASN A 93 24.17 43.02 75.75
N ASP A 94 24.51 41.75 75.95
CA ASP A 94 24.08 40.61 75.14
C ASP A 94 22.57 40.34 75.21
N ILE A 95 21.94 40.52 76.38
CA ILE A 95 20.48 40.33 76.54
C ILE A 95 19.72 41.48 75.87
N LYS A 96 20.25 42.70 76.01
CA LYS A 96 19.66 43.90 75.40
C LYS A 96 19.76 43.85 73.87
N GLN A 97 20.90 43.41 73.33
CA GLN A 97 21.08 43.12 71.91
C GLN A 97 20.18 41.98 71.44
N ALA A 98 20.01 40.92 72.23
CA ALA A 98 19.13 39.80 71.87
C ALA A 98 17.66 40.24 71.75
N LEU A 99 17.16 41.07 72.68
CA LEU A 99 15.82 41.64 72.61
C LEU A 99 15.65 42.57 71.41
N GLU A 100 16.61 43.47 71.16
CA GLU A 100 16.56 44.38 70.01
C GLU A 100 16.65 43.63 68.67
N ASN A 101 17.38 42.50 68.63
CA ASN A 101 17.43 41.61 67.46
C ASN A 101 16.11 40.84 67.28
N LEU A 102 15.44 40.46 68.36
CA LEU A 102 14.12 39.81 68.31
C LEU A 102 13.06 40.76 67.74
N ASP A 103 13.02 42.00 68.22
CA ASP A 103 12.11 43.04 67.72
C ASP A 103 12.36 43.35 66.23
N LYS A 104 13.63 43.43 65.81
CA LYS A 104 14.02 43.59 64.39
C LYS A 104 13.59 42.39 63.54
N GLN A 105 13.70 41.17 64.08
CA GLN A 105 13.30 39.95 63.38
C GLN A 105 11.78 39.85 63.23
N GLU A 106 11.02 40.27 64.24
CA GLU A 106 9.56 40.29 64.22
C GLU A 106 9.04 41.36 63.25
N LEU A 107 9.67 42.54 63.21
CA LEU A 107 9.39 43.58 62.22
C LEU A 107 9.69 43.10 60.80
N LEU A 108 10.82 42.43 60.59
CA LEU A 108 11.20 41.85 59.29
C LEU A 108 10.23 40.76 58.84
N ASN A 109 9.73 39.95 59.77
CA ASN A 109 8.73 38.91 59.48
C ASN A 109 7.37 39.53 59.11
N SER A 110 6.95 40.59 59.81
CA SER A 110 5.74 41.38 59.50
C SER A 110 5.82 42.02 58.11
N GLU A 111 6.97 42.60 57.75
CA GLU A 111 7.20 43.16 56.41
C GLU A 111 7.20 42.08 55.33
N LYS A 112 7.83 40.92 55.59
CA LYS A 112 7.77 39.76 54.69
C LYS A 112 6.35 39.26 54.50
N GLU A 113 5.53 39.18 55.54
CA GLU A 113 4.13 38.78 55.42
C GLU A 113 3.31 39.78 54.61
N LYS A 114 3.53 41.09 54.80
CA LYS A 114 2.86 42.12 54.00
C LYS A 114 3.26 42.02 52.52
N LEU A 115 4.55 41.86 52.25
CA LEU A 115 5.07 41.69 50.90
C LEU A 115 4.52 40.42 50.25
N ASN A 116 4.44 39.31 51.00
CA ASN A 116 3.90 38.05 50.50
C ASN A 116 2.39 38.14 50.22
N LYS A 117 1.62 38.85 51.07
CA LYS A 117 0.21 39.14 50.80
C LYS A 117 0.01 40.03 49.57
N GLN A 118 0.91 41.00 49.34
CA GLN A 118 0.86 41.86 48.17
C GLN A 118 1.19 41.06 46.90
N TYR A 119 2.22 40.21 46.95
CA TYR A 119 2.59 39.31 45.85
C TYR A 119 1.47 38.31 45.50
N LEU A 120 0.79 37.75 46.51
CA LEU A 120 -0.36 36.87 46.31
C LEU A 120 -1.55 37.58 45.64
N LYS A 121 -1.83 38.84 46.04
CA LYS A 121 -2.87 39.64 45.38
C LYS A 121 -2.52 39.97 43.94
N GLU A 122 -1.26 40.32 43.68
CA GLU A 122 -0.78 40.64 42.33
C GLU A 122 -0.83 39.39 41.43
N LEU A 123 -0.50 38.20 41.96
CA LEU A 123 -0.70 36.92 41.30
C LEU A 123 -2.17 36.62 41.01
N GLU A 124 -3.08 36.89 41.95
CA GLU A 124 -4.53 36.67 41.75
C GLU A 124 -5.11 37.66 40.72
N GLU A 125 -4.62 38.90 40.69
CA GLU A 125 -4.97 39.89 39.66
C GLU A 125 -4.41 39.51 38.30
N LEU A 126 -3.18 38.98 38.23
CA LEU A 126 -2.59 38.40 37.02
C LEU A 126 -3.40 37.19 36.52
N GLU A 127 -3.82 36.31 37.42
CA GLU A 127 -4.68 35.16 37.11
C GLU A 127 -6.03 35.60 36.53
N LYS A 128 -6.68 36.62 37.13
CA LYS A 128 -7.94 37.19 36.62
C LYS A 128 -7.75 37.95 35.30
N LYS A 129 -6.70 38.77 35.18
CA LYS A 129 -6.43 39.62 34.01
C LYS A 129 -6.11 38.81 32.76
N TYR A 130 -5.32 37.75 32.91
CA TYR A 130 -4.89 36.91 31.79
C TYR A 130 -5.64 35.58 31.71
N ASN A 131 -6.63 35.38 32.58
CA ASN A 131 -7.46 34.18 32.67
C ASN A 131 -6.62 32.90 32.55
N LEU A 132 -5.49 32.86 33.27
CA LEU A 132 -4.41 31.91 33.06
C LEU A 132 -4.87 30.46 33.23
N SER A 133 -5.73 30.19 34.22
CA SER A 133 -6.27 28.84 34.44
C SER A 133 -7.17 28.39 33.28
N SER A 134 -8.02 29.27 32.76
CA SER A 134 -8.84 29.00 31.57
C SER A 134 -7.98 28.80 30.32
N ASN A 135 -6.94 29.62 30.15
CA ASN A 135 -6.01 29.50 29.02
C ASN A 135 -5.17 28.23 29.10
N ILE A 136 -4.74 27.79 30.28
CA ILE A 136 -4.04 26.51 30.49
C ILE A 136 -4.98 25.34 30.20
N GLN A 137 -6.24 25.41 30.65
CA GLN A 137 -7.24 24.38 30.32
C GLN A 137 -7.53 24.33 28.82
N ASN A 138 -7.64 25.48 28.15
CA ASN A 138 -7.79 25.54 26.70
C ASN A 138 -6.56 24.98 25.98
N LEU A 139 -5.34 25.29 26.46
CA LEU A 139 -4.10 24.75 25.89
C LEU A 139 -4.03 23.24 26.06
N ASN A 140 -4.40 22.71 27.23
CA ASN A 140 -4.45 21.27 27.50
C ASN A 140 -5.51 20.59 26.62
N ASN A 141 -6.69 21.18 26.47
CA ASN A 141 -7.73 20.66 25.57
C ASN A 141 -7.25 20.66 24.11
N VAL A 142 -6.55 21.72 23.67
CA VAL A 142 -5.94 21.78 22.34
C VAL A 142 -4.84 20.72 22.20
N LEU A 143 -4.00 20.51 23.21
CA LEU A 143 -2.95 19.50 23.22
C LEU A 143 -3.54 18.08 23.17
N ASP A 144 -4.57 17.79 23.95
CA ASP A 144 -5.29 16.51 23.96
C ASP A 144 -5.99 16.25 22.62
N SER A 145 -6.64 17.28 22.05
CA SER A 145 -7.26 17.17 20.72
C SER A 145 -6.23 16.95 19.62
N LYS A 146 -5.06 17.57 19.73
CA LYS A 146 -3.94 17.37 18.80
C LYS A 146 -3.36 15.97 18.95
N THR A 147 -3.20 15.46 20.17
CA THR A 147 -2.68 14.12 20.42
C THR A 147 -3.63 13.06 19.85
N LYS A 148 -4.95 13.22 20.04
CA LYS A 148 -5.96 12.37 19.39
C LYS A 148 -5.95 12.48 17.87
N SER A 149 -5.75 13.69 17.33
CA SER A 149 -5.63 13.90 15.88
C SER A 149 -4.36 13.26 15.32
N ASP A 150 -3.24 13.34 16.04
CA ASP A 150 -1.96 12.74 15.65
C ASP A 150 -2.05 11.20 15.71
N GLU A 151 -2.76 10.62 16.69
CA GLU A 151 -3.10 9.19 16.74
C GLU A 151 -3.99 8.76 15.56
N LEU A 152 -5.03 9.52 15.25
CA LEU A 152 -5.91 9.26 14.10
C LEU A 152 -5.17 9.42 12.77
N ILE A 153 -4.28 10.42 12.64
CA ILE A 153 -3.43 10.59 11.45
C ILE A 153 -2.44 9.43 11.35
N GLN A 154 -1.85 8.96 12.45
CA GLN A 154 -0.96 7.80 12.42
C GLN A 154 -1.73 6.53 12.08
N GLU A 155 -2.96 6.37 12.57
CA GLU A 155 -3.86 5.28 12.22
C GLU A 155 -4.29 5.35 10.74
N GLU A 156 -4.55 6.55 10.21
CA GLU A 156 -4.87 6.82 8.81
C GLU A 156 -3.64 6.64 7.89
N VAL A 157 -2.44 7.01 8.33
CA VAL A 157 -1.16 6.78 7.61
C VAL A 157 -0.83 5.29 7.61
N ASP A 158 -1.01 4.60 8.73
CA ASP A 158 -0.91 3.14 8.81
C ASP A 158 -2.01 2.49 7.94
N PHE A 159 -3.21 3.06 7.89
CA PHE A 159 -4.30 2.63 7.02
C PHE A 159 -3.99 2.86 5.54
N ILE A 160 -3.36 3.99 5.16
CA ILE A 160 -2.94 4.31 3.79
C ILE A 160 -1.76 3.43 3.37
N GLN A 161 -0.80 3.17 4.26
CA GLN A 161 0.23 2.14 4.05
C GLN A 161 -0.37 0.73 3.96
N LYS A 162 -1.50 0.47 4.64
CA LYS A 162 -2.34 -0.74 4.45
C LYS A 162 -3.31 -0.61 3.25
N VAL A 163 -3.49 0.54 2.61
CA VAL A 163 -4.27 0.70 1.37
C VAL A 163 -3.43 0.29 0.15
N ASP A 164 -2.12 0.17 0.32
CA ASP A 164 -1.17 -0.55 -0.55
C ASP A 164 -0.96 -2.04 -0.12
N SER A 165 -1.85 -2.56 0.75
CA SER A 165 -1.75 -3.88 1.37
C SER A 165 -1.70 -5.02 0.36
N PRO A 166 -0.92 -6.08 0.66
CA PRO A 166 -0.97 -7.35 -0.05
C PRO A 166 -2.41 -7.85 -0.30
N ALA A 167 -3.36 -7.57 0.58
CA ALA A 167 -4.77 -7.94 0.41
C ALA A 167 -5.43 -7.23 -0.79
N LYS A 168 -5.24 -5.92 -0.93
CA LYS A 168 -5.78 -5.16 -2.07
C LYS A 168 -5.11 -5.55 -3.39
N LYS A 169 -3.82 -5.89 -3.36
CA LYS A 169 -3.09 -6.43 -4.52
C LYS A 169 -3.62 -7.80 -4.94
N ILE A 170 -3.94 -8.66 -3.97
CA ILE A 170 -4.60 -9.95 -4.18
C ILE A 170 -5.97 -9.75 -4.83
N ASP A 171 -6.81 -8.87 -4.28
CA ASP A 171 -8.16 -8.62 -4.79
C ASP A 171 -8.15 -8.00 -6.19
N PHE A 172 -7.28 -7.03 -6.43
CA PHE A 172 -7.08 -6.42 -7.75
C PHE A 172 -6.61 -7.46 -8.78
N THR A 173 -5.65 -8.32 -8.41
CA THR A 173 -5.13 -9.36 -9.31
C THR A 173 -6.21 -10.41 -9.60
N ALA A 174 -6.98 -10.83 -8.59
CA ALA A 174 -8.11 -11.73 -8.75
C ALA A 174 -9.15 -11.15 -9.71
N HIS A 175 -9.55 -9.90 -9.49
CA HIS A 175 -10.52 -9.21 -10.33
C HIS A 175 -10.01 -9.08 -11.77
N THR A 176 -8.74 -8.70 -11.96
CA THR A 176 -8.14 -8.54 -13.30
C THR A 176 -8.10 -9.87 -14.07
N LEU A 177 -7.70 -10.96 -13.41
CA LEU A 177 -7.74 -12.31 -14.00
C LEU A 177 -9.17 -12.72 -14.38
N GLU A 178 -10.13 -12.47 -13.50
CA GLU A 178 -11.53 -12.79 -13.74
C GLU A 178 -12.11 -11.98 -14.92
N GLN A 179 -11.89 -10.67 -14.97
CA GLN A 179 -12.36 -9.81 -16.06
C GLN A 179 -11.74 -10.21 -17.40
N THR A 180 -10.45 -10.56 -17.42
CA THR A 180 -9.77 -11.04 -18.62
C THR A 180 -10.45 -12.30 -19.18
N ARG A 181 -10.82 -13.25 -18.30
CA ARG A 181 -11.51 -14.48 -18.71
C ARG A 181 -12.99 -14.31 -19.04
N LYS A 182 -13.64 -13.27 -18.49
CA LYS A 182 -15.03 -12.93 -18.82
C LYS A 182 -15.16 -12.12 -20.11
N ASN A 183 -14.07 -11.56 -20.63
CA ASN A 183 -14.11 -10.74 -21.83
C ASN A 183 -14.55 -11.58 -23.05
N PRO A 184 -15.73 -11.30 -23.65
CA PRO A 184 -16.29 -12.12 -24.71
C PRO A 184 -15.42 -12.13 -25.98
N ASN A 185 -14.59 -11.10 -26.19
CA ASN A 185 -13.77 -10.98 -27.40
C ASN A 185 -12.53 -11.90 -27.40
N ILE A 186 -12.08 -12.34 -26.22
CA ILE A 186 -10.84 -13.13 -26.07
C ILE A 186 -11.06 -14.46 -25.35
N LYS A 187 -12.19 -14.63 -24.66
CA LYS A 187 -12.48 -15.81 -23.84
C LYS A 187 -12.30 -17.12 -24.60
N GLU A 188 -12.93 -17.24 -25.77
CA GLU A 188 -12.86 -18.47 -26.57
C GLU A 188 -11.42 -18.76 -27.02
N ALA A 189 -10.69 -17.73 -27.45
CA ALA A 189 -9.31 -17.89 -27.90
C ALA A 189 -8.37 -18.33 -26.75
N LEU A 190 -8.56 -17.79 -25.54
CA LEU A 190 -7.84 -18.23 -24.34
C LEU A 190 -8.19 -19.67 -23.95
N GLU A 191 -9.46 -20.07 -24.04
CA GLU A 191 -9.90 -21.46 -23.79
C GLU A 191 -9.32 -22.45 -24.82
N ILE A 192 -9.19 -22.04 -26.09
CA ILE A 192 -8.54 -22.85 -27.12
C ILE A 192 -7.06 -23.05 -26.78
N LEU A 193 -6.35 -21.99 -26.37
CA LEU A 193 -4.94 -22.08 -25.98
C LEU A 193 -4.74 -22.98 -24.76
N ASP A 194 -5.61 -22.92 -23.75
CA ASP A 194 -5.57 -23.85 -22.62
C ASP A 194 -5.72 -25.31 -23.06
N LYS A 195 -6.67 -25.59 -23.96
CA LYS A 195 -6.88 -26.94 -24.50
C LYS A 195 -5.68 -27.42 -25.32
N GLN A 196 -5.09 -26.53 -26.13
CA GLN A 196 -3.90 -26.84 -26.93
C GLN A 196 -2.70 -27.18 -26.03
N GLU A 197 -2.52 -26.45 -24.94
CA GLU A 197 -1.45 -26.74 -23.97
C GLU A 197 -1.66 -28.11 -23.30
N LEU A 198 -2.88 -28.40 -22.83
CA LEU A 198 -3.19 -29.71 -22.24
C LEU A 198 -2.93 -30.87 -23.20
N LEU A 199 -3.32 -30.71 -24.47
CA LEU A 199 -3.05 -31.70 -25.51
C LEU A 199 -1.56 -31.86 -25.80
N SER A 200 -0.79 -30.76 -25.75
CA SER A 200 0.66 -30.79 -25.93
C SER A 200 1.34 -31.55 -24.78
N ASP A 201 0.95 -31.28 -23.54
CA ASP A 201 1.47 -31.97 -22.35
C ASP A 201 1.11 -33.47 -22.36
N GLU A 202 -0.10 -33.82 -22.79
CA GLU A 202 -0.53 -35.21 -22.93
C GLU A 202 0.29 -35.95 -23.99
N LYS A 203 0.52 -35.30 -25.15
CA LYS A 203 1.35 -35.83 -26.22
C LYS A 203 2.80 -36.03 -25.77
N GLU A 204 3.35 -35.11 -24.99
CA GLU A 204 4.70 -35.24 -24.43
C GLU A 204 4.80 -36.43 -23.47
N LYS A 205 3.83 -36.59 -22.55
CA LYS A 205 3.76 -37.75 -21.65
C LYS A 205 3.62 -39.06 -22.40
N LEU A 206 2.79 -39.10 -23.43
CA LEU A 206 2.59 -40.28 -24.26
C LEU A 206 3.87 -40.65 -25.02
N ASN A 207 4.58 -39.64 -25.56
CA ASN A 207 5.88 -39.84 -26.21
C ASN A 207 6.94 -40.33 -25.24
N GLU A 208 7.00 -39.79 -24.02
CA GLU A 208 7.93 -40.23 -22.98
C GLU A 208 7.62 -41.67 -22.53
N GLN A 209 6.34 -42.02 -22.38
CA GLN A 209 5.92 -43.40 -22.13
C GLN A 209 6.28 -44.33 -23.30
N HIS A 210 6.08 -43.91 -24.55
CA HIS A 210 6.51 -44.66 -25.72
C HIS A 210 8.02 -44.86 -25.74
N LYS A 211 8.80 -43.82 -25.45
CA LYS A 211 10.26 -43.88 -25.37
C LYS A 211 10.71 -44.83 -24.26
N GLN A 212 10.12 -44.75 -23.08
CA GLN A 212 10.41 -45.68 -21.98
C GLN A 212 10.01 -47.11 -22.33
N ASN A 213 8.88 -47.30 -23.00
CA ASN A 213 8.46 -48.62 -23.49
C ASN A 213 9.39 -49.16 -24.57
N LEU A 214 9.85 -48.32 -25.50
CA LEU A 214 10.86 -48.65 -26.51
C LEU A 214 12.20 -49.00 -25.86
N GLU A 215 12.69 -48.21 -24.91
CA GLU A 215 13.92 -48.53 -24.15
C GLU A 215 13.77 -49.81 -23.32
N ASN A 216 12.59 -50.09 -22.78
CA ASN A 216 12.31 -51.32 -22.05
C ASN A 216 12.18 -52.53 -22.99
N LEU A 217 11.66 -52.34 -24.21
CA LEU A 217 11.65 -53.34 -25.27
C LEU A 217 13.07 -53.60 -25.78
N ASP A 218 13.87 -52.57 -26.04
CA ASP A 218 15.28 -52.69 -26.41
C ASP A 218 16.09 -53.38 -25.31
N LYS A 219 15.86 -53.08 -24.02
CA LYS A 219 16.52 -53.81 -22.92
C LYS A 219 16.07 -55.28 -22.82
N LYS A 220 14.86 -55.62 -23.30
CA LYS A 220 14.35 -57.00 -23.37
C LYS A 220 14.81 -57.76 -24.61
N TYR A 221 15.00 -57.06 -25.74
CA TYR A 221 15.35 -57.66 -27.04
C TYR A 221 16.84 -57.58 -27.39
N ASN A 222 17.59 -56.58 -26.92
CA ASN A 222 19.06 -56.49 -27.03
C ASN A 222 19.79 -57.37 -26.00
N LYS A 223 19.29 -58.59 -25.81
CA LYS A 223 20.13 -59.75 -25.53
C LYS A 223 20.52 -60.49 -26.81
N ASN A 224 19.98 -60.14 -27.99
CA ASN A 224 20.43 -60.68 -29.27
C ASN A 224 20.22 -59.67 -30.42
N ALA A 225 21.29 -59.46 -31.19
CA ALA A 225 21.38 -58.93 -32.56
C ALA A 225 21.52 -57.41 -32.79
N ASP A 226 22.70 -57.07 -33.32
CA ASP A 226 23.03 -55.93 -34.16
C ASP A 226 22.01 -55.69 -35.28
N THR A 227 21.49 -54.48 -35.39
CA THR A 227 21.38 -53.76 -36.69
C THR A 227 21.00 -52.29 -36.45
N LYS A 228 21.86 -51.37 -36.93
CA LYS A 228 21.59 -49.94 -37.02
C LYS A 228 20.94 -49.65 -38.36
N GLU A 229 19.74 -49.09 -38.36
CA GLU A 229 19.25 -48.26 -39.46
C GLU A 229 18.74 -46.93 -38.90
N LYS A 230 19.35 -45.84 -39.39
CA LYS A 230 18.94 -44.46 -39.15
C LYS A 230 17.82 -44.11 -40.14
N PRO A 231 16.74 -43.42 -39.74
CA PRO A 231 15.86 -42.78 -40.71
C PRO A 231 16.49 -41.48 -41.21
N GLU A 232 16.56 -41.35 -42.54
CA GLU A 232 16.91 -40.13 -43.27
C GLU A 232 15.80 -39.07 -43.07
N GLN A 233 16.22 -37.84 -42.76
CA GLN A 233 15.36 -36.66 -42.77
C GLN A 233 15.18 -36.17 -44.21
N SER A 234 13.94 -36.07 -44.67
CA SER A 234 13.59 -35.38 -45.91
C SER A 234 13.51 -33.86 -45.67
N GLU A 235 14.54 -33.15 -46.10
CA GLU A 235 14.49 -31.71 -46.39
C GLU A 235 13.73 -31.50 -47.70
N GLN A 236 12.47 -31.07 -47.64
CA GLN A 236 11.77 -30.44 -48.76
C GLN A 236 10.48 -29.78 -48.25
N ASN A 237 10.50 -28.47 -48.03
CA ASN A 237 9.36 -27.54 -48.16
C ASN A 237 9.73 -26.14 -47.66
N THR A 238 10.49 -25.38 -48.45
CA THR A 238 10.73 -23.94 -48.19
C THR A 238 10.60 -23.06 -49.43
N LEU A 239 10.27 -23.63 -50.59
CA LEU A 239 10.17 -22.89 -51.87
C LEU A 239 8.73 -22.74 -52.41
N LYS A 240 7.72 -23.24 -51.70
CA LYS A 240 6.30 -23.14 -52.12
C LYS A 240 5.55 -21.96 -51.50
N ASP A 241 6.09 -21.32 -50.46
CA ASP A 241 5.30 -20.37 -49.67
C ASP A 241 5.24 -18.96 -50.30
N GLU A 242 6.33 -18.47 -50.91
CA GLU A 242 6.37 -17.11 -51.49
C GLU A 242 5.49 -16.93 -52.74
N ALA A 243 5.45 -17.93 -53.63
CA ALA A 243 4.61 -17.86 -54.84
C ALA A 243 3.11 -17.95 -54.54
N THR A 244 2.75 -18.62 -53.44
CA THR A 244 1.36 -18.77 -53.00
C THR A 244 0.88 -17.52 -52.26
N GLN A 245 1.75 -16.86 -51.49
CA GLN A 245 1.46 -15.62 -50.77
C GLN A 245 1.11 -14.46 -51.71
N ASN A 246 1.89 -14.26 -52.78
CA ASN A 246 1.64 -13.19 -53.76
C ASN A 246 0.26 -13.30 -54.44
N THR A 247 -0.21 -14.53 -54.72
CA THR A 247 -1.55 -14.76 -55.30
C THR A 247 -2.68 -14.60 -54.28
N LEU A 248 -2.39 -14.74 -52.99
CA LEU A 248 -3.35 -14.57 -51.90
C LEU A 248 -3.59 -13.07 -51.65
N ASP A 249 -2.54 -12.25 -51.71
CA ASP A 249 -2.60 -10.81 -51.50
C ASP A 249 -3.34 -10.09 -52.65
N GLU A 250 -3.13 -10.51 -53.90
CA GLU A 250 -3.90 -9.99 -55.05
C GLU A 250 -5.39 -10.31 -54.94
N LYS A 251 -5.75 -11.54 -54.54
CA LYS A 251 -7.14 -11.95 -54.33
C LYS A 251 -7.78 -11.21 -53.17
N TYR A 252 -7.04 -10.98 -52.09
CA TYR A 252 -7.47 -10.19 -50.94
C TYR A 252 -7.78 -8.73 -51.34
N LEU A 253 -6.90 -8.10 -52.12
CA LEU A 253 -7.11 -6.74 -52.62
C LEU A 253 -8.33 -6.65 -53.54
N GLN A 254 -8.52 -7.62 -54.44
CA GLN A 254 -9.70 -7.69 -55.31
C GLN A 254 -11.00 -7.88 -54.52
N GLU A 255 -10.99 -8.74 -53.49
CA GLU A 255 -12.16 -8.94 -52.61
C GLU A 255 -12.50 -7.65 -51.85
N LEU A 256 -11.49 -6.93 -51.36
CA LEU A 256 -11.66 -5.65 -50.66
C LEU A 256 -12.24 -4.56 -51.56
N GLU A 257 -11.75 -4.47 -52.81
CA GLU A 257 -12.24 -3.50 -53.79
C GLU A 257 -13.69 -3.80 -54.21
N ALA A 258 -14.00 -5.06 -54.51
CA ALA A 258 -15.36 -5.50 -54.83
C ALA A 258 -16.34 -5.21 -53.68
N LEU A 259 -15.92 -5.49 -52.44
CA LEU A 259 -16.71 -5.22 -51.25
C LEU A 259 -16.97 -3.71 -51.05
N ASN A 260 -15.95 -2.88 -51.25
CA ASN A 260 -16.11 -1.42 -51.18
C ASN A 260 -17.12 -0.90 -52.22
N ASN A 261 -17.08 -1.43 -53.44
CA ASN A 261 -18.02 -1.05 -54.49
C ASN A 261 -19.46 -1.43 -54.15
N ILE A 262 -19.69 -2.62 -53.58
CA ILE A 262 -21.01 -3.06 -53.12
C ILE A 262 -21.56 -2.13 -52.03
N HIS A 263 -20.77 -1.81 -51.01
CA HIS A 263 -21.21 -0.91 -49.95
C HIS A 263 -21.48 0.51 -50.45
N LYS A 264 -20.64 1.02 -51.35
CA LYS A 264 -20.84 2.34 -51.96
C LYS A 264 -22.19 2.39 -52.67
N ALA A 265 -22.51 1.37 -53.47
CA ALA A 265 -23.78 1.29 -54.18
C ALA A 265 -24.99 1.18 -53.23
N ARG A 266 -24.88 0.42 -52.13
CA ARG A 266 -25.96 0.30 -51.13
C ARG A 266 -26.20 1.62 -50.38
N LEU A 267 -25.14 2.30 -49.96
CA LEU A 267 -25.25 3.61 -49.29
C LEU A 267 -25.81 4.68 -50.24
N GLU A 268 -25.35 4.71 -51.49
CA GLU A 268 -25.87 5.62 -52.52
C GLU A 268 -27.36 5.38 -52.78
N LYS A 269 -27.82 4.11 -52.78
CA LYS A 269 -29.24 3.79 -52.88
C LYS A 269 -30.05 4.35 -51.69
N ILE A 270 -29.57 4.16 -50.45
CA ILE A 270 -30.24 4.68 -49.25
C ILE A 270 -30.28 6.21 -49.28
N GLU A 271 -29.19 6.85 -49.73
CA GLU A 271 -29.11 8.30 -49.88
C GLU A 271 -30.12 8.82 -50.90
N ASN A 272 -30.22 8.17 -52.07
CA ASN A 272 -31.20 8.52 -53.10
C ASN A 272 -32.64 8.36 -52.60
N GLU A 273 -32.95 7.26 -51.90
CA GLU A 273 -34.28 7.03 -51.29
C GLU A 273 -34.60 8.10 -50.23
N ARG A 274 -33.63 8.48 -49.40
CA ARG A 274 -33.77 9.55 -48.41
C ARG A 274 -34.07 10.89 -49.09
N LEU A 275 -33.33 11.24 -50.14
CA LEU A 275 -33.55 12.47 -50.91
C LEU A 275 -34.94 12.52 -51.52
N GLU A 276 -35.45 11.39 -52.05
CA GLU A 276 -36.83 11.32 -52.53
C GLU A 276 -37.85 11.53 -51.40
N HIS A 277 -37.61 10.98 -50.22
CA HIS A 277 -38.49 11.17 -49.05
C HIS A 277 -38.45 12.62 -48.56
N GLU A 278 -37.29 13.28 -48.57
CA GLU A 278 -37.12 14.70 -48.25
C GLU A 278 -37.86 15.59 -49.25
N MET A 279 -37.79 15.28 -50.55
CA MET A 279 -38.58 15.99 -51.56
C MET A 279 -40.10 15.83 -51.33
N LYS A 280 -40.55 14.63 -50.96
CA LYS A 280 -41.96 14.36 -50.63
C LYS A 280 -42.39 15.10 -49.36
N PHE A 281 -41.52 15.18 -48.36
CA PHE A 281 -41.73 15.93 -47.13
C PHE A 281 -41.85 17.43 -47.40
N GLN A 282 -40.94 18.01 -48.18
CA GLN A 282 -40.97 19.42 -48.55
C GLN A 282 -42.24 19.75 -49.36
N LYS A 283 -42.60 18.89 -50.33
CA LYS A 283 -43.84 19.05 -51.09
C LYS A 283 -45.09 19.01 -50.20
N ALA A 284 -45.11 18.19 -49.16
CA ALA A 284 -46.21 18.16 -48.20
C ALA A 284 -46.31 19.46 -47.38
N ILE A 285 -45.16 20.08 -47.02
CA ILE A 285 -45.11 21.40 -46.36
C ILE A 285 -45.62 22.50 -47.29
N ASP A 286 -45.16 22.50 -48.54
CA ASP A 286 -45.58 23.50 -49.53
C ASP A 286 -47.09 23.40 -49.79
N ASN A 287 -47.64 22.18 -49.84
CA ASN A 287 -49.07 21.94 -49.99
C ASN A 287 -49.87 22.32 -48.73
N LEU A 288 -49.32 22.14 -47.51
CA LEU A 288 -49.96 22.62 -46.27
C LEU A 288 -50.10 24.14 -46.26
N SER A 289 -49.08 24.84 -46.76
CA SER A 289 -49.06 26.31 -46.81
C SER A 289 -50.10 26.88 -47.77
N ASN A 290 -50.57 26.07 -48.72
CA ASN A 290 -51.56 26.43 -49.74
C ASN A 290 -52.89 25.65 -49.59
N ALA A 291 -53.17 25.06 -48.43
CA ALA A 291 -54.35 24.22 -48.23
C ALA A 291 -55.61 25.08 -47.95
N ASP A 292 -56.63 24.93 -48.79
CA ASP A 292 -57.88 25.71 -48.72
C ASP A 292 -59.00 25.02 -47.90
N SER A 293 -58.80 23.76 -47.49
CA SER A 293 -59.79 23.00 -46.72
C SER A 293 -59.19 22.19 -45.59
N ALA A 294 -59.98 21.94 -44.54
CA ALA A 294 -59.59 21.09 -43.41
C ALA A 294 -59.24 19.65 -43.83
N ALA A 295 -59.85 19.14 -44.91
CA ALA A 295 -59.54 17.82 -45.45
C ALA A 295 -58.17 17.78 -46.15
N ASP A 296 -57.80 18.85 -46.85
CA ASP A 296 -56.49 18.99 -47.50
C ASP A 296 -55.38 19.13 -46.46
N ILE A 297 -55.63 19.91 -45.40
CA ILE A 297 -54.72 20.02 -44.24
C ILE A 297 -54.47 18.64 -43.65
N LEU A 298 -55.52 17.87 -43.36
CA LEU A 298 -55.40 16.55 -42.75
C LEU A 298 -54.67 15.54 -43.65
N THR A 299 -54.89 15.62 -44.96
CA THR A 299 -54.22 14.76 -45.94
C THR A 299 -52.73 15.09 -46.07
N ASN A 300 -52.38 16.38 -46.14
CA ASN A 300 -50.98 16.79 -46.23
C ASN A 300 -50.22 16.55 -44.91
N LEU A 301 -50.86 16.67 -43.74
CA LEU A 301 -50.27 16.28 -42.46
C LEU A 301 -49.95 14.77 -42.40
N LYS A 302 -50.86 13.92 -42.89
CA LYS A 302 -50.59 12.46 -43.01
C LYS A 302 -49.44 12.16 -43.95
N ASN A 303 -49.34 12.87 -45.08
CA ASN A 303 -48.24 12.70 -46.02
C ASN A 303 -46.91 13.17 -45.44
N LEU A 304 -46.92 14.26 -44.67
CA LEU A 304 -45.77 14.78 -43.95
C LEU A 304 -45.28 13.78 -42.89
N ASP A 305 -46.18 13.25 -42.07
CA ASP A 305 -45.87 12.23 -41.07
C ASP A 305 -45.30 10.94 -41.70
N LYS A 306 -45.92 10.48 -42.80
CA LYS A 306 -45.41 9.33 -43.57
C LYS A 306 -44.02 9.59 -44.16
N ALA A 307 -43.78 10.75 -44.76
CA ALA A 307 -42.49 11.08 -45.34
C ALA A 307 -41.41 11.22 -44.25
N LEU A 308 -41.74 11.80 -43.10
CA LEU A 308 -40.85 11.88 -41.93
C LEU A 308 -40.48 10.50 -41.41
N SER A 309 -41.46 9.60 -41.26
CA SER A 309 -41.21 8.22 -40.86
C SER A 309 -40.26 7.51 -41.81
N LEU A 310 -40.42 7.71 -43.12
CA LEU A 310 -39.54 7.13 -44.13
C LEU A 310 -38.12 7.73 -44.08
N ILE A 311 -37.96 9.04 -43.84
CA ILE A 311 -36.63 9.67 -43.65
C ILE A 311 -35.92 9.09 -42.42
N VAL A 312 -36.64 8.95 -41.30
CA VAL A 312 -36.10 8.38 -40.05
C VAL A 312 -35.67 6.92 -40.26
N ASN A 313 -36.48 6.13 -40.97
CA ASN A 313 -36.14 4.76 -41.31
C ASN A 313 -34.90 4.68 -42.21
N SER A 314 -34.78 5.53 -43.24
CA SER A 314 -33.58 5.59 -44.09
C SER A 314 -32.31 5.93 -43.28
N ALA A 315 -32.40 6.80 -42.28
CA ALA A 315 -31.27 7.09 -41.39
C ALA A 315 -30.88 5.89 -40.50
N PHE A 316 -31.86 5.10 -40.06
CA PHE A 316 -31.62 3.84 -39.35
C PHE A 316 -30.98 2.79 -40.27
N ASP A 317 -31.46 2.65 -41.50
CA ASP A 317 -30.92 1.73 -42.50
C ASP A 317 -29.47 2.11 -42.87
N GLU A 318 -29.16 3.40 -43.03
CA GLU A 318 -27.79 3.87 -43.27
C GLU A 318 -26.86 3.48 -42.12
N ARG A 319 -27.30 3.64 -40.86
CA ARG A 319 -26.52 3.26 -39.69
C ARG A 319 -26.22 1.76 -39.67
N ASN A 320 -27.21 0.94 -40.02
CA ASN A 320 -27.07 -0.52 -40.07
C ASN A 320 -26.15 -0.95 -41.20
N GLU A 321 -26.28 -0.38 -42.40
CA GLU A 321 -25.41 -0.68 -43.53
C GLU A 321 -23.95 -0.29 -43.23
N ARG A 322 -23.71 0.85 -42.55
CA ARG A 322 -22.37 1.21 -42.08
C ARG A 322 -21.84 0.25 -41.01
N ALA A 323 -22.70 -0.35 -40.19
CA ALA A 323 -22.29 -1.36 -39.22
C ALA A 323 -21.91 -2.67 -39.92
N LEU A 324 -22.74 -3.13 -40.86
CA LEU A 324 -22.47 -4.30 -41.70
C LEU A 324 -21.17 -4.11 -42.50
N GLN A 325 -20.96 -2.93 -43.09
CA GLN A 325 -19.71 -2.59 -43.78
C GLN A 325 -18.48 -2.74 -42.89
N ARG A 326 -18.56 -2.31 -41.62
CA ARG A 326 -17.44 -2.47 -40.68
C ARG A 326 -17.16 -3.94 -40.40
N GLU A 327 -18.21 -4.73 -40.19
CA GLU A 327 -18.09 -6.17 -39.93
C GLU A 327 -17.51 -6.92 -41.13
N GLU A 328 -18.03 -6.70 -42.33
CA GLU A 328 -17.57 -7.36 -43.56
C GLU A 328 -16.12 -6.96 -43.89
N LYS A 329 -15.73 -5.69 -43.70
CA LYS A 329 -14.34 -5.24 -43.85
C LYS A 329 -13.39 -5.90 -42.84
N LEU A 330 -13.82 -6.04 -41.59
CA LEU A 330 -13.04 -6.74 -40.56
C LEU A 330 -12.88 -8.22 -40.93
N ASN A 331 -13.93 -8.88 -41.40
CA ASN A 331 -13.89 -10.26 -41.85
C ASN A 331 -12.91 -10.48 -43.01
N VAL A 332 -12.90 -9.56 -43.99
CA VAL A 332 -11.90 -9.61 -45.06
C VAL A 332 -10.50 -9.36 -44.49
N ALA A 333 -10.31 -8.37 -43.61
CA ALA A 333 -9.02 -8.11 -42.96
C ALA A 333 -8.48 -9.32 -42.18
N PHE A 334 -9.32 -10.13 -41.54
CA PHE A 334 -8.88 -11.37 -40.85
C PHE A 334 -8.38 -12.47 -41.81
N LYS A 335 -8.70 -12.39 -43.10
CA LYS A 335 -8.14 -13.30 -44.12
C LYS A 335 -6.71 -12.93 -44.51
N ASN A 336 -6.27 -11.70 -44.22
CA ASN A 336 -4.89 -11.28 -44.44
C ASN A 336 -3.98 -11.99 -43.41
N GLY A 337 -2.91 -12.63 -43.91
CA GLY A 337 -1.96 -13.38 -43.10
C GLY A 337 -1.31 -12.54 -42.00
N GLU A 338 -0.92 -11.30 -42.29
CA GLU A 338 -0.26 -10.39 -41.36
C GLU A 338 -1.18 -9.99 -40.20
N VAL A 339 -2.43 -9.63 -40.51
CA VAL A 339 -3.44 -9.25 -39.50
C VAL A 339 -3.73 -10.44 -38.58
N LYS A 340 -3.92 -11.63 -39.16
CA LYS A 340 -4.12 -12.87 -38.42
C LYS A 340 -2.93 -13.20 -37.53
N GLU A 341 -1.70 -13.02 -38.00
CA GLU A 341 -0.49 -13.27 -37.24
C GLU A 341 -0.34 -12.31 -36.06
N VAL A 342 -0.59 -11.01 -36.25
CA VAL A 342 -0.55 -10.00 -35.18
C VAL A 342 -1.56 -10.32 -34.09
N ILE A 343 -2.80 -10.65 -34.46
CA ILE A 343 -3.84 -11.01 -33.48
C ILE A 343 -3.49 -12.31 -32.76
N THR A 344 -3.01 -13.31 -33.50
CA THR A 344 -2.59 -14.59 -32.92
C THR A 344 -1.45 -14.39 -31.92
N SER A 345 -0.49 -13.55 -32.26
CA SER A 345 0.64 -13.20 -31.38
C SER A 345 0.18 -12.46 -30.13
N PHE A 346 -0.71 -11.48 -30.29
CA PHE A 346 -1.31 -10.75 -29.17
C PHE A 346 -2.07 -11.67 -28.21
N VAL A 347 -2.91 -12.57 -28.72
CA VAL A 347 -3.68 -13.51 -27.88
C VAL A 347 -2.73 -14.48 -27.15
N LYS A 348 -1.67 -14.96 -27.81
CA LYS A 348 -0.64 -15.80 -27.17
C LYS A 348 0.12 -15.04 -26.08
N GLU A 349 0.50 -13.79 -26.33
CA GLU A 349 1.14 -12.94 -25.32
C GLU A 349 0.23 -12.73 -24.12
N LEU A 350 -1.05 -12.41 -24.37
CA LEU A 350 -2.04 -12.23 -23.33
C LEU A 350 -2.24 -13.51 -22.50
N HIS A 351 -2.32 -14.67 -23.15
CA HIS A 351 -2.39 -15.98 -22.48
C HIS A 351 -1.18 -16.24 -21.58
N ASN A 352 0.03 -15.97 -22.08
CA ASN A 352 1.25 -16.09 -21.28
C ASN A 352 1.26 -15.13 -20.08
N LYS A 353 0.88 -13.87 -20.29
CA LYS A 353 0.79 -12.86 -19.21
C LYS A 353 -0.25 -13.23 -18.17
N GLU A 354 -1.39 -13.78 -18.59
CA GLU A 354 -2.42 -14.27 -17.69
C GLU A 354 -1.87 -15.42 -16.82
N LYS A 355 -1.14 -16.37 -17.43
CA LYS A 355 -0.50 -17.48 -16.70
C LYS A 355 0.52 -16.99 -15.69
N GLU A 356 1.40 -16.07 -16.07
CA GLU A 356 2.36 -15.43 -15.17
C GLU A 356 1.64 -14.74 -14.00
N THR A 357 0.60 -13.98 -14.30
CA THR A 357 -0.21 -13.26 -13.31
C THR A 357 -0.92 -14.23 -12.37
N LYS A 358 -1.43 -15.35 -12.88
CA LYS A 358 -2.07 -16.41 -12.08
C LYS A 358 -1.08 -17.10 -11.15
N LYS A 359 0.15 -17.38 -11.60
CA LYS A 359 1.23 -17.90 -10.74
C LYS A 359 1.57 -16.89 -9.64
N GLY A 360 1.72 -15.62 -10.01
CA GLY A 360 1.92 -14.52 -9.06
C GLY A 360 0.81 -14.47 -8.00
N TYR A 361 -0.46 -14.48 -8.43
CA TYR A 361 -1.62 -14.51 -7.54
C TYR A 361 -1.59 -15.69 -6.55
N GLN A 362 -1.22 -16.90 -7.01
CA GLN A 362 -1.06 -18.06 -6.13
C GLN A 362 0.04 -17.84 -5.08
N ILE A 363 1.15 -17.21 -5.45
CA ILE A 363 2.22 -16.83 -4.51
C ILE A 363 1.70 -15.83 -3.48
N MET A 364 0.93 -14.82 -3.91
CA MET A 364 0.35 -13.84 -3.00
C MET A 364 -0.59 -14.49 -1.98
N GLN A 365 -1.45 -15.42 -2.42
CA GLN A 365 -2.38 -16.13 -1.54
C GLN A 365 -1.65 -17.02 -0.54
N LYS A 366 -0.69 -17.83 -0.99
CA LYS A 366 0.16 -18.62 -0.09
C LYS A 366 0.91 -17.73 0.90
N SER A 367 1.46 -16.60 0.44
CA SER A 367 2.14 -15.64 1.32
C SER A 367 1.21 -15.06 2.39
N LYS A 368 -0.06 -14.81 2.05
CA LYS A 368 -1.07 -14.35 3.02
C LYS A 368 -1.37 -15.44 4.06
N GLU A 369 -1.50 -16.70 3.65
CA GLU A 369 -1.68 -17.83 4.58
C GLU A 369 -0.50 -17.95 5.55
N PHE A 370 0.73 -17.94 5.03
CA PHE A 370 1.93 -17.93 5.86
C PHE A 370 1.95 -16.75 6.83
N TYR A 371 1.51 -15.56 6.40
CA TYR A 371 1.51 -14.38 7.26
C TYR A 371 0.55 -14.56 8.44
N VAL A 372 -0.66 -15.02 8.17
CA VAL A 372 -1.67 -15.27 9.21
C VAL A 372 -1.17 -16.30 10.23
N ASP A 373 -0.63 -17.42 9.75
CA ASP A 373 -0.15 -18.49 10.62
C ASP A 373 1.07 -18.09 11.44
N LEU A 374 2.05 -17.43 10.83
CA LEU A 374 3.28 -16.99 11.49
C LEU A 374 3.00 -15.85 12.49
N SER A 375 2.16 -14.88 12.11
CA SER A 375 1.77 -13.78 12.99
C SER A 375 1.05 -14.30 14.23
N LYS A 376 0.10 -15.23 14.07
CA LYS A 376 -0.60 -15.86 15.18
C LYS A 376 0.35 -16.65 16.08
N ALA A 377 1.28 -17.41 15.49
CA ALA A 377 2.24 -18.18 16.27
C ALA A 377 3.20 -17.27 17.06
N ASN A 378 3.70 -16.18 16.45
CA ASN A 378 4.54 -15.20 17.12
C ASN A 378 3.82 -14.51 18.29
N GLU A 379 2.57 -14.07 18.10
CA GLU A 379 1.79 -13.40 19.15
C GLU A 379 1.57 -14.31 20.37
N ILE A 380 1.27 -15.59 20.14
CA ILE A 380 1.10 -16.55 21.25
C ILE A 380 2.44 -16.82 21.93
N GLN A 381 3.54 -16.91 21.17
CA GLN A 381 4.88 -17.14 21.72
C GLN A 381 5.36 -15.96 22.58
N GLU A 382 5.05 -14.72 22.19
CA GLU A 382 5.35 -13.52 22.97
C GLU A 382 4.60 -13.52 24.31
N LYS A 383 3.32 -13.90 24.29
CA LYS A 383 2.48 -13.99 25.49
C LYS A 383 2.80 -15.20 26.37
N SER A 384 3.36 -16.27 25.81
CA SER A 384 3.63 -17.53 26.52
C SER A 384 4.97 -18.15 26.09
N PRO A 385 6.12 -17.56 26.50
CA PRO A 385 7.44 -17.95 26.01
C PRO A 385 7.86 -19.39 26.38
N ALA A 386 7.25 -19.97 27.40
CA ALA A 386 7.52 -21.34 27.84
C ALA A 386 6.86 -22.42 26.96
N ASN A 387 5.98 -22.05 26.02
CA ASN A 387 5.26 -22.99 25.18
C ASN A 387 6.13 -23.49 24.00
N LYS A 388 6.67 -24.71 24.13
CA LYS A 388 7.52 -25.32 23.08
C LYS A 388 6.76 -25.65 21.79
N ASP A 389 5.45 -25.89 21.85
CA ASP A 389 4.67 -26.28 20.67
C ASP A 389 4.54 -25.12 19.68
N ASN A 390 4.36 -23.89 20.19
CA ASN A 390 4.30 -22.70 19.35
C ASN A 390 5.66 -22.34 18.76
N PHE A 391 6.74 -22.50 19.53
CA PHE A 391 8.10 -22.37 19.02
C PHE A 391 8.37 -23.36 17.87
N ASN A 392 8.02 -24.64 18.03
CA ASN A 392 8.16 -25.65 16.98
C ASN A 392 7.33 -25.32 15.73
N LYS A 393 6.14 -24.74 15.93
CA LYS A 393 5.30 -24.25 14.83
C LYS A 393 5.96 -23.10 14.07
N ILE A 394 6.52 -22.11 14.76
CA ILE A 394 7.29 -21.02 14.14
C ILE A 394 8.48 -21.59 13.38
N GLN A 395 9.21 -22.55 13.96
CA GLN A 395 10.36 -23.19 13.31
C GLN A 395 9.97 -23.92 12.02
N THR A 396 8.84 -24.65 12.04
CA THR A 396 8.34 -25.39 10.89
C THR A 396 7.93 -24.43 9.76
N LEU A 397 7.08 -23.45 10.07
CA LEU A 397 6.62 -22.45 9.10
C LEU A 397 7.78 -21.63 8.52
N TYR A 398 8.74 -21.24 9.35
CA TYR A 398 9.93 -20.52 8.89
C TYR A 398 10.80 -21.41 7.98
N SER A 399 10.94 -22.69 8.29
CA SER A 399 11.70 -23.65 7.46
C SER A 399 11.00 -23.91 6.12
N ASP A 400 9.68 -24.06 6.14
CA ASP A 400 8.86 -24.25 4.93
C ASP A 400 8.96 -23.04 3.98
N LEU A 401 9.02 -21.82 4.54
CA LEU A 401 9.25 -20.60 3.75
C LEU A 401 10.62 -20.61 3.04
N HIS A 402 11.63 -21.29 3.61
CA HIS A 402 12.99 -21.39 3.05
C HIS A 402 13.25 -22.68 2.27
N LYS A 403 12.23 -23.53 2.10
CA LYS A 403 12.35 -24.79 1.38
C LYS A 403 12.71 -24.54 -0.09
N LYS A 404 13.57 -25.38 -0.66
CA LYS A 404 13.93 -25.35 -2.08
C LYS A 404 12.66 -25.47 -2.94
N GLY A 405 12.48 -24.55 -3.89
CA GLY A 405 11.26 -24.41 -4.70
C GLY A 405 10.28 -23.32 -4.22
N ASN A 406 10.55 -22.67 -3.08
CA ASN A 406 9.76 -21.54 -2.56
C ASN A 406 10.49 -20.19 -2.68
N GLU A 407 11.47 -20.05 -3.57
CA GLU A 407 12.32 -18.85 -3.66
C GLU A 407 11.51 -17.57 -3.97
N GLU A 408 10.55 -17.66 -4.88
CA GLU A 408 9.66 -16.53 -5.21
C GLU A 408 8.71 -16.19 -4.07
N LEU A 409 8.18 -17.22 -3.39
CA LEU A 409 7.35 -17.06 -2.20
C LEU A 409 8.12 -16.37 -1.07
N LEU A 410 9.36 -16.80 -0.81
CA LEU A 410 10.23 -16.20 0.19
C LEU A 410 10.52 -14.73 -0.13
N LYS A 411 10.86 -14.42 -1.38
CA LYS A 411 11.11 -13.05 -1.83
C LYS A 411 9.86 -12.17 -1.67
N TYR A 412 8.71 -12.67 -2.10
CA TYR A 412 7.44 -11.96 -1.96
C TYR A 412 7.09 -11.73 -0.48
N PHE A 413 7.21 -12.76 0.36
CA PHE A 413 6.90 -12.71 1.78
C PHE A 413 7.78 -11.69 2.51
N LYS A 414 9.10 -11.69 2.27
CA LYS A 414 10.04 -10.72 2.86
C LYS A 414 9.69 -9.28 2.51
N ASN A 415 9.30 -9.03 1.26
CA ASN A 415 8.97 -7.70 0.79
C ASN A 415 7.65 -7.18 1.33
N ASN A 416 6.65 -8.06 1.48
CA ASN A 416 5.29 -7.68 1.85
C ASN A 416 4.99 -7.83 3.35
N TYR A 417 5.72 -8.69 4.06
CA TYR A 417 5.56 -8.96 5.48
C TYR A 417 6.89 -8.95 6.27
N PRO A 418 7.73 -7.90 6.13
CA PRO A 418 9.07 -7.86 6.71
C PRO A 418 9.09 -7.93 8.24
N LYS A 419 8.11 -7.32 8.92
CA LYS A 419 8.02 -7.32 10.39
C LYS A 419 7.80 -8.74 10.93
N THR A 420 6.79 -9.42 10.41
CA THR A 420 6.44 -10.80 10.79
C THR A 420 7.60 -11.76 10.50
N TYR A 421 8.28 -11.60 9.36
CA TYR A 421 9.49 -12.38 9.04
C TYR A 421 10.61 -12.17 10.08
N LYS A 422 10.94 -10.91 10.40
CA LYS A 422 11.98 -10.56 11.39
C LYS A 422 11.64 -11.09 12.79
N GLN A 423 10.39 -10.93 13.23
CA GLN A 423 9.95 -11.43 14.54
C GLN A 423 10.12 -12.95 14.68
N ALA A 424 9.76 -13.71 13.63
CA ALA A 424 9.99 -15.15 13.65
C ALA A 424 11.49 -15.49 13.67
N GLN A 425 12.31 -14.76 12.91
CA GLN A 425 13.76 -14.93 12.92
C GLN A 425 14.37 -14.64 14.30
N GLU A 426 13.97 -13.54 14.95
CA GLU A 426 14.41 -13.15 16.30
C GLU A 426 14.00 -14.20 17.33
N THR A 427 12.75 -14.67 17.28
CA THR A 427 12.25 -15.74 18.15
C THR A 427 13.09 -17.01 18.04
N LEU A 428 13.46 -17.39 16.82
CA LEU A 428 14.30 -18.58 16.57
C LEU A 428 15.75 -18.39 17.03
N ASN A 429 16.28 -17.16 17.01
CA ASN A 429 17.64 -16.86 17.47
C ASN A 429 17.73 -16.82 19.00
N LEU A 430 16.77 -16.18 19.67
CA LEU A 430 16.73 -16.08 21.15
C LEU A 430 16.76 -17.45 21.83
N GLU A 431 16.15 -18.48 21.24
CA GLU A 431 16.15 -19.83 21.81
C GLU A 431 17.44 -20.61 21.50
N LYS A 432 18.14 -20.30 20.38
CA LYS A 432 19.48 -20.82 20.09
C LYS A 432 20.51 -20.30 21.10
N ASP A 433 20.42 -19.02 21.44
CA ASP A 433 21.34 -18.39 22.39
C ASP A 433 21.16 -18.99 23.79
N LYS A 434 19.91 -19.22 24.23
CA LYS A 434 19.62 -19.93 25.50
C LYS A 434 20.13 -21.38 25.53
N THR A 435 20.16 -22.08 24.38
CA THR A 435 20.70 -23.44 24.31
C THR A 435 22.24 -23.46 24.26
N GLN A 436 22.87 -22.44 23.68
CA GLN A 436 24.32 -22.24 23.73
C GLN A 436 24.82 -21.82 25.13
N GLU A 437 24.09 -20.97 25.86
CA GLU A 437 24.45 -20.59 27.23
C GLU A 437 24.34 -21.76 28.22
N LYS A 438 23.33 -22.64 28.06
CA LYS A 438 23.20 -23.87 28.87
C LYS A 438 24.31 -24.89 28.62
N SER A 439 24.79 -25.03 27.38
CA SER A 439 25.90 -25.94 27.05
C SER A 439 27.26 -25.37 27.47
N SER A 440 27.41 -24.05 27.50
CA SER A 440 28.62 -23.37 27.99
C SER A 440 28.71 -23.35 29.52
N SER A 441 27.57 -23.24 30.23
CA SER A 441 27.52 -23.30 31.70
C SER A 441 27.67 -24.71 32.27
N GLN A 442 27.30 -25.76 31.53
CA GLN A 442 27.60 -27.16 31.91
C GLN A 442 29.06 -27.57 31.71
N GLY A 443 29.88 -26.77 31.02
CA GLY A 443 31.32 -26.98 30.88
C GLY A 443 32.16 -26.43 32.04
N LEU A 444 31.57 -25.60 32.92
CA LEU A 444 32.26 -24.93 34.03
C LEU A 444 31.99 -25.56 35.41
N THR A 445 31.19 -26.62 35.47
CA THR A 445 31.05 -27.50 36.64
C THR A 445 31.58 -28.89 36.29
N ARG A 446 32.90 -29.04 36.31
CA ARG A 446 33.58 -30.34 36.39
C ARG A 446 34.45 -30.40 37.62
#